data_AF-A0AAD7D165-F1
#
_entry.id   AF-A0AAD7D165-F1
#
_cell.length_a   1.000
_cell.length_b   1.000
_cell.length_c   1.000
_cell.angle_alpha   90.00
_cell.angle_beta   90.00
_cell.angle_gamma   90.00
#
_symmetry.space_group_name_H-M   'P 1'
#
loop_
_entity.id
_entity.type
_entity.pdbx_description
1 polymer ?
#
loop_
_entity_poly.entity_id
_entity_poly.type
_entity_poly.pdbx_seq_one_letter_code
_entity_poly.pdbx_strand_id
1 'polypeptide(L)'
;NHKDDKKGLHDVYENYFHEDIGSSVRFLDTSNTCYQCHGLGGARIISHLDKHRRFMQFVKDHKTKRILNHLEQNVLKGLFCLKTLAQMVLLVLFCMALMHPYTRQVRGEGTEILNILDLGPFHASVKAHIRKVIKNPNLLLSSSPDSYKLATLDGLPWSDSKAWSECVKLLLTLPDIKPLLLAGLTCTLSGWEHFTAEFEEGGLINQATSSEHEMAFMPLTNYANEGLLGMWCRFSRESLSSTVSHFTDRTMLHWNNTQQFMNTHLNIPQDEMFLRQEARRPDESGIEKKCQEELNAHKQMVVDGKRKCKEWFTYFSYSLATSHMYSQII
;
A
#
# COMPACT_ATOMS: atom_id res chain seq x y z
N ASN A 1 11.97 8.88 1.34
CA ASN A 1 11.74 9.47 0.01
C ASN A 1 11.05 10.80 0.18
N HIS A 2 11.68 11.90 -0.24
CA HIS A 2 11.09 13.24 -0.17
C HIS A 2 11.44 13.97 -1.48
N LYS A 3 10.46 14.67 -2.08
CA LYS A 3 10.62 15.33 -3.40
C LYS A 3 11.55 16.55 -3.39
N ASP A 4 11.77 17.12 -2.21
CA ASP A 4 12.75 18.19 -1.98
C ASP A 4 14.12 17.57 -1.70
N ASP A 5 15.07 17.75 -2.62
CA ASP A 5 16.43 17.23 -2.56
C ASP A 5 17.20 17.73 -1.32
N LYS A 6 16.78 18.85 -0.71
CA LYS A 6 17.38 19.33 0.55
C LYS A 6 16.94 18.53 1.77
N LYS A 7 15.87 17.74 1.64
CA LYS A 7 15.27 16.92 2.70
C LYS A 7 15.37 15.42 2.41
N GLY A 8 15.47 15.05 1.13
CA GLY A 8 15.68 13.68 0.69
C GLY A 8 17.14 13.26 0.86
N LEU A 9 17.36 12.10 1.48
CA LEU A 9 18.69 11.47 1.58
C LEU A 9 18.82 10.30 0.59
N HIS A 10 18.02 10.32 -0.47
CA HIS A 10 17.77 9.16 -1.31
C HIS A 10 19.00 8.73 -2.11
N ASP A 11 19.53 9.63 -2.92
CA ASP A 11 20.72 9.35 -3.75
C ASP A 11 21.96 9.13 -2.88
N VAL A 12 22.06 9.87 -1.77
CA VAL A 12 23.12 9.69 -0.76
C VAL A 12 23.04 8.31 -0.13
N TYR A 13 21.83 7.82 0.17
CA TYR A 13 21.60 6.48 0.67
C TYR A 13 21.97 5.42 -0.37
N GLU A 14 21.50 5.55 -1.61
CA GLU A 14 21.83 4.61 -2.68
C GLU A 14 23.35 4.49 -2.85
N ASN A 15 24.06 5.62 -2.95
CA ASN A 15 25.52 5.64 -3.10
C ASN A 15 26.23 5.01 -1.90
N TYR A 16 25.84 5.36 -0.66
CA TYR A 16 26.47 4.82 0.54
C TYR A 16 26.27 3.30 0.69
N PHE A 17 25.11 2.78 0.26
CA PHE A 17 24.80 1.36 0.34
C PHE A 17 25.34 0.56 -0.86
N HIS A 18 25.54 1.19 -2.02
CA HIS A 18 26.10 0.58 -3.23
C HIS A 18 27.48 -0.03 -2.98
N GLU A 19 28.36 0.67 -2.25
CA GLU A 19 29.74 0.26 -2.00
C GLU A 19 29.86 -1.09 -1.25
N ASP A 20 28.90 -1.44 -0.35
CA ASP A 20 28.97 -2.71 0.39
C ASP A 20 27.98 -3.79 -0.10
N ILE A 21 26.88 -3.41 -0.76
CA ILE A 21 25.81 -4.35 -1.14
C ILE A 21 25.92 -4.75 -2.61
N GLY A 22 26.81 -4.11 -3.38
CA GLY A 22 27.14 -4.50 -4.76
C GLY A 22 25.99 -4.28 -5.75
N SER A 23 24.92 -3.59 -5.34
CA SER A 23 23.79 -3.25 -6.19
C SER A 23 23.17 -1.94 -5.72
N SER A 24 22.76 -1.10 -6.68
CA SER A 24 21.96 0.10 -6.39
C SER A 24 20.57 -0.35 -5.96
N VAL A 25 20.39 -0.50 -4.65
CA VAL A 25 19.11 -0.88 -4.07
C VAL A 25 18.50 0.33 -3.41
N ARG A 26 17.62 0.96 -4.19
CA ARG A 26 16.71 2.00 -3.76
C ARG A 26 16.01 1.60 -2.45
N PHE A 27 16.04 2.44 -1.42
CA PHE A 27 15.23 2.17 -0.23
C PHE A 27 13.75 2.17 -0.62
N LEU A 28 13.02 1.17 -0.14
CA LEU A 28 11.63 0.94 -0.53
C LEU A 28 10.78 2.15 -0.19
N ASP A 29 9.88 2.49 -1.12
CA ASP A 29 8.94 3.58 -0.89
C ASP A 29 7.86 3.14 0.09
N THR A 30 8.03 3.55 1.35
CA THR A 30 7.04 3.30 2.42
C THR A 30 5.96 4.39 2.49
N SER A 31 6.03 5.41 1.63
CA SER A 31 5.07 6.52 1.60
C SER A 31 3.98 6.34 0.55
N ASN A 32 4.32 5.69 -0.57
CA ASN A 32 3.34 5.12 -1.47
C ASN A 32 3.01 3.73 -0.94
N THR A 33 1.93 3.62 -0.15
CA THR A 33 1.48 2.40 0.55
C THR A 33 1.18 1.26 -0.42
N CYS A 34 2.22 0.63 -0.95
CA CYS A 34 2.10 -0.66 -1.61
C CYS A 34 2.00 -1.75 -0.53
N TYR A 35 1.29 -2.82 -0.82
CA TYR A 35 1.22 -3.99 0.04
C TYR A 35 2.63 -4.40 0.48
N GLN A 36 2.82 -4.66 1.77
CA GLN A 36 4.07 -5.14 2.39
C GLN A 36 5.24 -4.14 2.43
N CYS A 37 5.11 -2.90 1.93
CA CYS A 37 6.23 -1.94 1.87
C CYS A 37 6.92 -1.72 3.23
N HIS A 38 6.14 -1.67 4.31
CA HIS A 38 6.68 -1.53 5.67
C HIS A 38 7.42 -2.77 6.15
N GLY A 39 6.94 -3.97 5.82
CA GLY A 39 7.60 -5.23 6.15
C GLY A 39 8.92 -5.39 5.43
N LEU A 40 8.94 -5.11 4.13
CA LEU A 40 10.15 -5.15 3.30
C LEU A 40 11.15 -4.06 3.73
N GLY A 41 10.68 -2.84 4.03
CA GLY A 41 11.52 -1.78 4.58
C GLY A 41 12.10 -2.14 5.94
N GLY A 42 11.31 -2.76 6.81
CA GLY A 42 11.77 -3.30 8.09
C GLY A 42 12.82 -4.38 7.90
N ALA A 43 12.61 -5.33 6.98
CA ALA A 43 13.55 -6.41 6.69
C ALA A 43 14.89 -5.84 6.23
N ARG A 44 14.86 -4.82 5.37
CA ARG A 44 16.05 -4.09 4.91
C ARG A 44 16.80 -3.42 6.05
N ILE A 45 16.09 -2.75 6.96
CA ILE A 45 16.70 -2.10 8.13
C ILE A 45 17.35 -3.15 9.02
N ILE A 46 16.63 -4.22 9.38
CA ILE A 46 17.11 -5.28 10.28
C ILE A 46 18.33 -6.00 9.69
N SER A 47 18.28 -6.39 8.41
CA SER A 47 19.38 -7.04 7.69
C SER A 47 20.68 -6.23 7.67
N HIS A 48 20.60 -4.92 7.86
CA HIS A 48 21.74 -4.01 7.77
C HIS A 48 21.72 -2.97 8.90
N LEU A 49 21.26 -3.36 10.10
CA LEU A 49 20.96 -2.41 11.18
C LEU A 49 22.18 -1.54 11.55
N ASP A 50 23.34 -2.16 11.71
CA ASP A 50 24.57 -1.42 12.04
C ASP A 50 25.02 -0.50 10.92
N LYS A 51 24.80 -0.89 9.66
CA LYS A 51 25.10 -0.01 8.52
C LYS A 51 24.15 1.18 8.47
N HIS A 52 22.86 1.01 8.77
CA HIS A 52 21.92 2.13 8.90
C HIS A 52 22.32 3.08 10.03
N ARG A 53 22.79 2.55 11.17
CA ARG A 53 23.33 3.38 12.28
C ARG A 53 24.54 4.20 11.82
N ARG A 54 25.50 3.58 11.14
CA ARG A 54 26.69 4.26 10.58
C ARG A 54 26.31 5.28 9.51
N PHE A 55 25.36 4.96 8.65
CA PHE A 55 24.84 5.88 7.64
C PHE A 55 24.28 7.16 8.26
N MET A 56 23.47 7.04 9.30
CA MET A 56 22.93 8.22 10.01
C MET A 56 24.04 9.06 10.65
N GLN A 57 25.13 8.43 11.08
CA GLN A 57 26.30 9.13 11.59
C GLN A 57 27.06 9.86 10.47
N PHE A 58 27.24 9.21 9.31
CA PHE A 58 27.80 9.82 8.11
C PHE A 58 26.99 11.06 7.68
N VAL A 59 25.66 10.95 7.65
CA VAL A 59 24.76 12.07 7.35
C VAL A 59 24.94 13.22 8.34
N LYS A 60 25.10 12.91 9.63
CA LYS A 60 25.38 13.93 10.65
C LYS A 60 26.70 14.64 10.36
N ASP A 61 27.78 13.90 10.12
CA ASP A 61 29.12 14.46 9.98
C ASP A 61 29.30 15.26 8.68
N HIS A 62 28.55 14.92 7.63
CA HIS A 62 28.53 15.64 6.35
C HIS A 62 27.84 17.01 6.44
N LYS A 63 26.99 17.25 7.45
CA LYS A 63 26.31 18.55 7.61
C LYS A 63 27.27 19.60 8.16
N THR A 64 27.19 20.83 7.64
CA THR A 64 28.01 21.96 8.08
C THR A 64 28.00 22.17 9.59
N LYS A 65 26.82 22.08 10.21
CA LYS A 65 26.65 22.25 11.67
C LYS A 65 26.82 20.94 12.47
N ARG A 66 26.97 19.80 11.79
CA ARG A 66 26.98 18.45 12.37
C ARG A 66 25.81 18.12 13.30
N ILE A 67 24.66 18.71 13.00
CA ILE A 67 23.41 18.53 13.75
C ILE A 67 22.39 17.93 12.81
N LEU A 68 21.77 16.83 13.26
CA LEU A 68 20.64 16.21 12.58
C LEU A 68 19.38 17.06 12.79
N ASN A 69 18.52 17.12 11.79
CA ASN A 69 17.19 17.69 11.96
C ASN A 69 16.31 16.76 12.82
N HIS A 70 15.14 17.25 13.24
CA HIS A 70 14.26 16.50 14.14
C HIS A 70 13.84 15.13 13.58
N LEU A 71 13.59 15.03 12.27
CA LEU A 71 13.21 13.79 11.62
C LEU A 71 14.38 12.77 11.61
N GLU A 72 15.54 13.21 11.15
CA GLU A 72 16.77 12.39 11.13
C GLU A 72 17.15 11.92 12.54
N GLN A 73 17.02 12.80 13.53
CA GLN A 73 17.30 12.45 14.93
C GLN A 73 16.31 11.40 15.45
N ASN A 74 15.03 11.48 15.08
CA ASN A 74 14.03 10.48 15.43
C ASN A 74 14.32 9.13 14.75
N VAL A 75 14.74 9.14 13.49
CA VAL A 75 15.20 7.92 12.79
C VAL A 75 16.37 7.29 13.53
N LEU A 76 17.41 8.07 13.86
CA LEU A 76 18.57 7.57 14.58
C LEU A 76 18.19 7.00 15.95
N LYS A 77 17.35 7.70 16.73
CA LYS A 77 16.82 7.21 18.00
C LYS A 77 16.08 5.88 17.82
N GLY A 78 15.26 5.75 16.79
CA GLY A 78 14.54 4.53 16.46
C GLY A 78 15.46 3.33 16.20
N LEU A 79 16.59 3.52 15.52
CA LEU A 79 17.56 2.47 15.22
C LEU A 79 18.29 1.91 16.47
N PHE A 80 18.27 2.63 17.58
CA PHE A 80 18.82 2.19 18.87
C PHE A 80 17.75 1.82 19.90
N CYS A 81 16.49 2.14 19.65
CA CYS A 81 15.40 1.88 20.57
C CYS A 81 14.99 0.40 20.52
N LEU A 82 15.24 -0.35 21.59
CA LEU A 82 14.86 -1.77 21.68
C LEU A 82 13.36 -2.00 21.47
N LYS A 83 12.49 -1.10 21.95
CA LYS A 83 11.04 -1.21 21.74
C LYS A 83 10.65 -1.07 20.26
N THR A 84 11.28 -0.13 19.56
CA THR A 84 11.07 0.06 18.11
C THR A 84 11.60 -1.14 17.33
N LEU A 85 12.78 -1.65 17.70
CA LEU A 85 13.34 -2.85 17.09
C LEU A 85 12.47 -4.09 17.35
N ALA A 86 11.86 -4.22 18.54
CA ALA A 86 10.93 -5.30 18.83
C ALA A 86 9.73 -5.28 17.89
N GLN A 87 9.08 -4.12 17.74
CA GLN A 87 7.97 -3.97 16.80
C GLN A 87 8.39 -4.26 15.36
N MET A 88 9.56 -3.78 14.95
CA MET A 88 10.08 -4.00 13.59
C MET A 88 10.38 -5.47 13.32
N VAL A 89 11.03 -6.17 14.27
CA VAL A 89 11.30 -7.61 14.16
C VAL A 89 10.00 -8.40 14.04
N LEU A 90 8.99 -8.10 14.86
CA LEU A 90 7.70 -8.76 14.76
C LEU A 90 6.99 -8.49 13.45
N LEU A 91 7.05 -7.25 12.94
CA LEU A 91 6.49 -6.89 11.64
C LEU A 91 7.17 -7.68 10.51
N VAL A 92 8.49 -7.78 10.53
CA VAL A 92 9.27 -8.53 9.53
C VAL A 92 8.93 -10.02 9.57
N LEU A 93 8.92 -10.62 10.75
CA LEU A 93 8.55 -12.03 10.92
C LEU A 93 7.11 -12.29 10.47
N PHE A 94 6.17 -11.42 10.85
CA PHE A 94 4.78 -11.50 10.42
C PHE A 94 4.63 -11.36 8.89
N CYS A 95 5.38 -10.45 8.26
CA CYS A 95 5.37 -10.29 6.82
C CYS A 95 5.88 -11.54 6.10
N MET A 96 7.00 -12.13 6.55
CA MET A 96 7.54 -13.35 5.94
C MET A 96 6.64 -14.58 6.20
N ALA A 97 6.02 -14.66 7.38
CA ALA A 97 5.20 -15.79 7.78
C ALA A 97 3.79 -15.79 7.19
N LEU A 98 3.17 -14.61 7.05
CA LEU A 98 1.77 -14.50 6.64
C LEU A 98 1.61 -13.69 5.35
N MET A 99 2.10 -12.45 5.34
CA MET A 99 1.78 -11.51 4.25
C MET A 99 2.39 -11.93 2.91
N HIS A 100 3.63 -12.41 2.91
CA HIS A 100 4.31 -12.88 1.70
C HIS A 100 3.61 -14.12 1.11
N PRO A 101 3.33 -15.19 1.89
CA PRO A 101 2.48 -16.29 1.44
C PRO A 101 1.11 -15.83 0.93
N TYR A 102 0.44 -14.93 1.67
CA TYR A 102 -0.86 -14.40 1.26
C TYR A 102 -0.78 -13.74 -0.12
N THR A 103 0.21 -12.86 -0.30
CA THR A 103 0.44 -12.18 -1.57
C THR A 103 0.82 -13.14 -2.69
N ARG A 104 1.59 -14.21 -2.43
CA ARG A 104 1.81 -15.25 -3.45
C ARG A 104 0.50 -15.88 -3.90
N GLN A 105 -0.43 -16.14 -2.98
CA GLN A 105 -1.71 -16.73 -3.34
C GLN A 105 -2.64 -15.76 -4.09
N VAL A 106 -2.55 -14.45 -3.83
CA VAL A 106 -3.45 -13.46 -4.45
C VAL A 106 -2.85 -12.70 -5.64
N ARG A 107 -1.53 -12.79 -5.84
CA ARG A 107 -0.76 -12.07 -6.87
C ARG A 107 0.25 -12.95 -7.61
N GLY A 108 0.30 -14.24 -7.30
CA GLY A 108 1.20 -15.18 -7.97
C GLY A 108 0.77 -15.46 -9.41
N GLU A 109 1.63 -16.15 -10.14
CA GLU A 109 1.33 -16.57 -11.51
C GLU A 109 0.06 -17.46 -11.54
N GLY A 110 -0.83 -17.20 -12.49
CA GLY A 110 -2.08 -17.93 -12.64
C GLY A 110 -3.22 -17.44 -11.73
N THR A 111 -3.03 -16.35 -10.99
CA THR A 111 -4.07 -15.75 -10.15
C THR A 111 -4.94 -14.74 -10.90
N GLU A 112 -4.64 -14.43 -12.16
CA GLU A 112 -5.37 -13.45 -12.98
C GLU A 112 -6.80 -13.91 -13.28
N ILE A 113 -7.04 -15.22 -13.28
CA ILE A 113 -8.34 -15.85 -13.56
C ILE A 113 -9.17 -16.10 -12.30
N LEU A 114 -8.62 -15.82 -11.11
CA LEU A 114 -9.30 -16.09 -9.85
C LEU A 114 -10.21 -14.93 -9.46
N ASN A 115 -11.44 -15.27 -9.06
CA ASN A 115 -12.39 -14.33 -8.52
C ASN A 115 -12.11 -14.14 -7.01
N ILE A 116 -12.12 -12.89 -6.55
CA ILE A 116 -11.90 -12.57 -5.13
C ILE A 116 -12.98 -13.19 -4.25
N LEU A 117 -14.19 -13.33 -4.78
CA LEU A 117 -15.36 -13.90 -4.09
C LEU A 117 -15.13 -15.38 -3.69
N ASP A 118 -14.22 -16.07 -4.38
CA ASP A 118 -13.90 -17.48 -4.10
C ASP A 118 -12.81 -17.66 -3.03
N LEU A 119 -12.28 -16.56 -2.46
CA LEU A 119 -11.20 -16.63 -1.46
C LEU A 119 -11.66 -17.01 -0.04
N GLY A 120 -12.95 -17.21 0.21
CA GLY A 120 -13.48 -17.52 1.55
C GLY A 120 -12.74 -18.66 2.27
N PRO A 121 -12.56 -19.85 1.63
CA PRO A 121 -11.78 -20.95 2.23
C PRO A 121 -10.32 -20.57 2.54
N PHE A 122 -9.71 -19.73 1.70
CA PHE A 122 -8.34 -19.25 1.91
C PHE A 122 -8.26 -18.28 3.10
N HIS A 123 -9.21 -17.35 3.23
CA HIS A 123 -9.31 -16.45 4.38
C HIS A 123 -9.53 -17.21 5.68
N ALA A 124 -10.33 -18.28 5.66
CA ALA A 124 -10.47 -19.18 6.81
C ALA A 124 -9.13 -19.83 7.20
N SER A 125 -8.32 -20.27 6.23
CA SER A 125 -6.97 -20.80 6.45
C SER A 125 -6.03 -19.76 7.06
N VAL A 126 -6.06 -18.51 6.58
CA VAL A 126 -5.30 -17.37 7.14
C VAL A 126 -5.64 -17.17 8.62
N LYS A 127 -6.93 -17.10 8.97
CA LYS A 127 -7.38 -16.97 10.36
C LYS A 127 -6.99 -18.16 11.22
N ALA A 128 -7.12 -19.37 10.70
CA ALA A 128 -6.69 -20.58 11.39
C ALA A 128 -5.19 -20.57 11.68
N HIS A 129 -4.38 -20.12 10.73
CA HIS A 129 -2.94 -19.94 10.90
C HIS A 129 -2.61 -18.90 11.99
N ILE A 130 -3.26 -17.73 11.97
CA ILE A 130 -3.05 -16.72 13.02
C ILE A 130 -3.40 -17.30 14.40
N ARG A 131 -4.52 -18.01 14.55
CA ARG A 131 -4.90 -18.69 15.80
C ARG A 131 -3.87 -19.75 16.23
N LYS A 132 -3.31 -20.50 15.28
CA LYS A 132 -2.22 -21.47 15.53
C LYS A 132 -0.99 -20.77 16.13
N VAL A 133 -0.58 -19.63 15.60
CA VAL A 133 0.56 -18.85 16.13
C VAL A 133 0.21 -18.20 17.48
N ILE A 134 -1.02 -17.71 17.69
CA ILE A 134 -1.46 -17.21 19.01
C ILE A 134 -1.36 -18.32 20.07
N LYS A 135 -1.82 -19.54 19.76
CA LYS A 135 -1.77 -20.69 20.67
C LYS A 135 -0.34 -21.12 20.98
N ASN A 136 0.57 -21.01 20.00
CA ASN A 136 1.97 -21.34 20.17
C ASN A 136 2.88 -20.27 19.53
N PRO A 137 3.16 -19.15 20.23
CA PRO A 137 3.93 -18.04 19.67
C PRO A 137 5.39 -18.41 19.39
N ASN A 138 5.89 -19.49 20.00
CA ASN A 138 7.24 -20.00 19.74
C ASN A 138 7.41 -20.51 18.31
N LEU A 139 6.32 -20.77 17.57
CA LEU A 139 6.41 -21.09 16.15
C LEU A 139 7.12 -19.97 15.38
N LEU A 140 6.77 -18.71 15.66
CA LEU A 140 7.34 -17.54 14.98
C LEU A 140 8.64 -17.05 15.65
N LEU A 141 8.78 -17.26 16.96
CA LEU A 141 9.94 -16.82 17.75
C LEU A 141 11.08 -17.85 17.80
N SER A 142 10.95 -18.98 17.12
CA SER A 142 11.95 -20.05 17.12
C SER A 142 13.24 -19.63 16.42
N SER A 143 14.37 -20.00 17.02
CA SER A 143 15.69 -19.86 16.39
C SER A 143 16.06 -21.01 15.45
N SER A 144 15.16 -22.00 15.27
CA SER A 144 15.43 -23.16 14.41
C SER A 144 15.37 -22.79 12.92
N PRO A 145 16.38 -23.16 12.10
CA PRO A 145 16.35 -22.93 10.65
C PRO A 145 15.13 -23.54 9.94
N ASP A 146 14.62 -24.67 10.44
CA ASP A 146 13.45 -25.38 9.89
C ASP A 146 12.10 -24.84 10.40
N SER A 147 12.11 -23.81 11.24
CA SER A 147 10.89 -23.25 11.85
C SER A 147 9.87 -22.80 10.81
N TYR A 148 10.30 -22.39 9.61
CA TYR A 148 9.42 -21.94 8.53
C TYR A 148 8.33 -22.96 8.21
N LYS A 149 8.61 -24.27 8.27
CA LYS A 149 7.67 -25.35 7.90
C LYS A 149 6.35 -25.26 8.66
N LEU A 150 6.39 -24.79 9.90
CA LEU A 150 5.20 -24.65 10.75
C LEU A 150 4.81 -23.20 11.00
N ALA A 151 5.76 -22.27 10.84
CA ALA A 151 5.60 -20.85 11.14
C ALA A 151 5.07 -20.04 9.96
N THR A 152 5.34 -20.43 8.70
CA THR A 152 4.79 -19.76 7.52
C THR A 152 3.44 -20.36 7.13
N LEU A 153 2.58 -19.57 6.51
CA LEU A 153 1.23 -19.98 6.09
C LEU A 153 1.27 -21.08 5.03
N ASP A 154 2.24 -21.04 4.12
CA ASP A 154 2.40 -21.99 3.02
C ASP A 154 3.50 -23.04 3.26
N GLY A 155 4.16 -23.01 4.42
CA GLY A 155 5.25 -23.92 4.76
C GLY A 155 6.52 -23.73 3.92
N LEU A 156 6.60 -22.65 3.13
CA LEU A 156 7.77 -22.35 2.31
C LEU A 156 8.88 -21.67 3.15
N PRO A 157 10.15 -21.75 2.72
CA PRO A 157 11.26 -21.09 3.38
C PRO A 157 11.05 -19.59 3.58
N TRP A 158 11.73 -19.03 4.58
CA TRP A 158 11.76 -17.59 4.84
C TRP A 158 12.19 -16.84 3.58
N SER A 159 11.36 -15.89 3.14
CA SER A 159 11.60 -15.16 1.88
C SER A 159 12.89 -14.32 1.88
N ASP A 160 13.36 -13.92 3.06
CA ASP A 160 14.65 -13.25 3.25
C ASP A 160 15.38 -13.93 4.43
N SER A 161 16.27 -14.87 4.08
CA SER A 161 17.03 -15.65 5.07
C SER A 161 17.97 -14.78 5.90
N LYS A 162 18.48 -13.68 5.34
CA LYS A 162 19.34 -12.74 6.05
C LYS A 162 18.54 -11.94 7.07
N ALA A 163 17.40 -11.38 6.67
CA ALA A 163 16.53 -10.65 7.59
C ALA A 163 16.07 -11.56 8.73
N TRP A 164 15.67 -12.80 8.42
CA TRP A 164 15.31 -13.78 9.44
C TRP A 164 16.46 -14.06 10.42
N SER A 165 17.68 -14.29 9.92
CA SER A 165 18.84 -14.54 10.80
C SER A 165 19.13 -13.37 11.73
N GLU A 166 19.05 -12.13 11.24
CA GLU A 166 19.23 -10.94 12.08
C GLU A 166 18.07 -10.74 13.07
N CYS A 167 16.83 -11.04 12.67
CA CYS A 167 15.69 -11.09 13.60
C CYS A 167 15.97 -12.08 14.75
N VAL A 168 16.40 -13.31 14.45
CA VAL A 168 16.70 -14.34 15.47
C VAL A 168 17.77 -13.87 16.45
N LYS A 169 18.83 -13.20 15.97
CA LYS A 169 19.86 -12.62 16.85
C LYS A 169 19.27 -11.56 17.78
N LEU A 170 18.43 -10.67 17.24
CA LEU A 170 17.79 -9.61 18.02
C LEU A 170 16.81 -10.16 19.06
N LEU A 171 16.06 -11.22 18.74
CA LEU A 171 15.12 -11.85 19.68
C LEU A 171 15.75 -12.22 21.03
N LEU A 172 17.05 -12.53 21.06
CA LEU A 172 17.79 -12.84 22.30
C LEU A 172 17.94 -11.64 23.24
N THR A 173 17.78 -10.41 22.72
CA THR A 173 18.04 -9.15 23.44
C THR A 173 16.79 -8.30 23.65
N LEU A 174 15.71 -8.61 22.92
CA LEU A 174 14.50 -7.79 22.92
C LEU A 174 13.61 -8.12 24.12
N PRO A 175 13.22 -7.13 24.94
CA PRO A 175 12.32 -7.35 26.06
C PRO A 175 10.87 -7.57 25.59
N ASP A 176 10.10 -8.33 26.36
CA ASP A 176 8.63 -8.45 26.25
C ASP A 176 8.10 -8.81 24.85
N ILE A 177 8.90 -9.54 24.05
CA ILE A 177 8.57 -9.84 22.65
C ILE A 177 7.31 -10.70 22.51
N LYS A 178 7.09 -11.63 23.45
CA LYS A 178 5.96 -12.56 23.42
C LYS A 178 4.62 -11.85 23.72
N PRO A 179 4.47 -11.06 24.80
CA PRO A 179 3.28 -10.24 24.99
C PRO A 179 2.98 -9.31 23.81
N LEU A 180 4.02 -8.67 23.24
CA LEU A 180 3.86 -7.79 22.08
C LEU A 180 3.34 -8.54 20.84
N LEU A 181 3.89 -9.73 20.56
CA LEU A 181 3.43 -10.59 19.48
C LEU A 181 1.97 -11.00 19.67
N LEU A 182 1.60 -11.45 20.87
CA LEU A 182 0.22 -11.87 21.15
C LEU A 182 -0.78 -10.72 20.99
N ALA A 183 -0.45 -9.53 21.47
CA ALA A 183 -1.29 -8.34 21.29
C ALA A 183 -1.46 -7.98 19.82
N GLY A 184 -0.36 -7.99 19.05
CA GLY A 184 -0.37 -7.75 17.61
C GLY A 184 -1.24 -8.75 16.86
N LEU A 185 -1.01 -10.05 17.07
CA LEU A 185 -1.77 -11.11 16.39
C LEU A 185 -3.25 -11.13 16.77
N THR A 186 -3.60 -10.81 18.02
CA THR A 186 -5.00 -10.72 18.45
C THR A 186 -5.72 -9.58 17.74
N CYS A 187 -5.08 -8.41 17.63
CA CYS A 187 -5.59 -7.28 16.87
C CYS A 187 -5.73 -7.62 15.39
N THR A 188 -4.70 -8.27 14.80
CA THR A 188 -4.74 -8.71 13.41
C THR A 188 -5.86 -9.71 13.14
N LEU A 189 -6.07 -10.69 14.02
CA LEU A 189 -7.15 -11.67 13.89
C LEU A 189 -8.52 -11.00 13.91
N SER A 190 -8.73 -10.07 14.84
CA SER A 190 -9.96 -9.28 14.92
C SER A 190 -10.21 -8.48 13.63
N GLY A 191 -9.16 -7.89 13.05
CA GLY A 191 -9.23 -7.24 11.75
C GLY A 191 -9.66 -8.20 10.63
N TRP A 192 -9.04 -9.39 10.55
CA TRP A 192 -9.43 -10.41 9.57
C TRP A 192 -10.88 -10.86 9.74
N GLU A 193 -11.31 -11.14 10.97
CA GLU A 193 -12.69 -11.53 11.26
C GLU A 193 -13.71 -10.47 10.83
N HIS A 194 -13.36 -9.19 10.99
CA HIS A 194 -14.21 -8.09 10.52
C HIS A 194 -14.22 -7.97 8.99
N PHE A 195 -13.05 -7.97 8.35
CA PHE A 195 -12.95 -7.76 6.89
C PHE A 195 -13.41 -8.95 6.05
N THR A 196 -13.43 -10.16 6.61
CA THR A 196 -13.86 -11.36 5.88
C THR A 196 -15.21 -11.90 6.35
N ALA A 197 -15.97 -11.12 7.12
CA ALA A 197 -17.25 -11.56 7.67
C ALA A 197 -18.25 -12.01 6.59
N GLU A 198 -18.26 -11.34 5.43
CA GLU A 198 -19.14 -11.67 4.30
C GLU A 198 -18.77 -12.99 3.61
N PHE A 199 -17.52 -13.44 3.77
CA PHE A 199 -17.00 -14.70 3.21
C PHE A 199 -17.20 -15.90 4.12
N GLU A 200 -17.60 -15.69 5.38
CA GLU A 200 -17.85 -16.78 6.33
C GLU A 200 -19.09 -17.59 5.93
N GLU A 201 -19.20 -18.79 6.52
CA GLU A 201 -20.40 -19.62 6.35
C GLU A 201 -21.67 -18.85 6.74
N GLY A 202 -22.61 -18.75 5.80
CA GLY A 202 -23.84 -17.97 5.98
C GLY A 202 -23.70 -16.46 5.74
N GLY A 203 -22.51 -15.98 5.35
CA GLY A 203 -22.29 -14.62 4.85
C GLY A 203 -22.86 -14.43 3.44
N LEU A 204 -23.06 -13.17 3.04
CA LEU A 204 -23.67 -12.82 1.75
C LEU A 204 -22.89 -13.39 0.55
N ILE A 205 -21.56 -13.32 0.59
CA ILE A 205 -20.71 -13.86 -0.48
C ILE A 205 -20.75 -15.39 -0.45
N ASN A 206 -20.71 -16.01 0.73
CA ASN A 206 -20.76 -17.47 0.84
C ASN A 206 -22.10 -18.07 0.37
N GLN A 207 -23.20 -17.35 0.53
CA GLN A 207 -24.54 -17.78 0.10
C GLN A 207 -24.81 -17.57 -1.39
N ALA A 208 -24.00 -16.76 -2.07
CA ALA A 208 -24.17 -16.50 -3.48
C ALA A 208 -23.87 -17.77 -4.30
N THR A 209 -24.61 -17.91 -5.40
CA THR A 209 -24.45 -19.01 -6.34
C THR A 209 -23.19 -18.84 -7.17
N SER A 210 -22.66 -19.92 -7.73
CA SER A 210 -21.51 -19.85 -8.65
C SER A 210 -21.80 -18.95 -9.86
N SER A 211 -23.05 -18.92 -10.34
CA SER A 211 -23.46 -18.02 -11.42
C SER A 211 -23.37 -16.55 -11.01
N GLU A 212 -23.77 -16.21 -9.78
CA GLU A 212 -23.63 -14.84 -9.26
C GLU A 212 -22.17 -14.44 -9.08
N HIS A 213 -21.32 -15.36 -8.63
CA HIS A 213 -19.87 -15.11 -8.58
C HIS A 213 -19.29 -14.84 -9.97
N GLU A 214 -19.66 -15.63 -10.98
CA GLU A 214 -19.21 -15.42 -12.36
C GLU A 214 -19.71 -14.08 -12.93
N MET A 215 -20.98 -13.72 -12.69
CA MET A 215 -21.53 -12.42 -13.11
C MET A 215 -20.87 -11.24 -12.40
N ALA A 216 -20.52 -11.41 -11.12
CA ALA A 216 -19.85 -10.41 -10.30
C ALA A 216 -18.34 -10.63 -10.23
N PHE A 217 -17.74 -11.13 -11.31
CA PHE A 217 -16.30 -11.41 -11.36
C PHE A 217 -15.49 -10.18 -10.97
N MET A 218 -14.68 -10.33 -9.93
CA MET A 218 -13.75 -9.30 -9.48
C MET A 218 -12.34 -9.88 -9.36
N PRO A 219 -11.34 -9.30 -10.03
CA PRO A 219 -9.97 -9.78 -9.91
C PRO A 219 -9.47 -9.64 -8.47
N LEU A 220 -8.58 -10.54 -8.05
CA LEU A 220 -8.02 -10.56 -6.69
C LEU A 220 -7.32 -9.26 -6.28
N THR A 221 -6.93 -8.45 -7.25
CA THR A 221 -6.24 -7.20 -7.03
C THR A 221 -6.77 -6.09 -7.92
N ASN A 222 -6.67 -4.88 -7.39
CA ASN A 222 -7.01 -3.65 -8.10
C ASN A 222 -5.93 -3.23 -9.13
N TYR A 223 -4.96 -4.09 -9.47
CA TYR A 223 -3.80 -3.69 -10.29
C TYR A 223 -4.20 -3.18 -11.69
N ALA A 224 -5.19 -3.81 -12.34
CA ALA A 224 -5.68 -3.36 -13.63
C ALA A 224 -6.27 -1.93 -13.53
N ASN A 225 -7.03 -1.66 -12.48
CA ASN A 225 -7.61 -0.35 -12.21
C ASN A 225 -6.54 0.68 -11.79
N GLU A 226 -5.55 0.29 -11.00
CA GLU A 226 -4.39 1.14 -10.64
C GLU A 226 -3.55 1.48 -11.87
N GLY A 227 -3.37 0.53 -12.79
CA GLY A 227 -2.71 0.74 -14.08
C GLY A 227 -3.46 1.73 -14.96
N LEU A 228 -4.78 1.56 -15.09
CA LEU A 228 -5.68 2.47 -15.80
C LEU A 228 -5.67 3.88 -15.21
N LEU A 229 -5.77 4.00 -13.89
CA LEU A 229 -5.70 5.29 -13.21
C LEU A 229 -4.33 5.95 -13.41
N GLY A 230 -3.24 5.17 -13.34
CA GLY A 230 -1.89 5.65 -13.62
C GLY A 230 -1.72 6.12 -15.06
N MET A 231 -2.32 5.41 -16.03
CA MET A 231 -2.40 5.83 -17.44
C MET A 231 -3.19 7.13 -17.59
N TRP A 232 -4.37 7.21 -16.98
CA TRP A 232 -5.19 8.43 -16.98
C TRP A 232 -4.44 9.62 -16.38
N CYS A 233 -3.79 9.46 -15.23
CA CYS A 233 -3.03 10.54 -14.61
C CYS A 233 -1.86 11.04 -15.47
N ARG A 234 -1.21 10.16 -16.25
CA ARG A 234 -0.19 10.58 -17.24
C ARG A 234 -0.84 11.31 -18.40
N PHE A 235 -1.88 10.71 -18.99
CA PHE A 235 -2.61 11.28 -20.11
C PHE A 235 -3.18 12.67 -19.82
N SER A 236 -3.80 12.86 -18.64
CA SER A 236 -4.35 14.16 -18.22
C SER A 236 -3.27 15.24 -18.05
N ARG A 237 -2.03 14.88 -17.70
CA ARG A 237 -0.90 15.82 -17.61
C ARG A 237 -0.35 16.19 -18.99
N GLU A 238 -0.30 15.24 -19.90
CA GLU A 238 0.21 15.43 -21.26
C GLU A 238 -0.83 16.10 -22.18
N SER A 239 -2.12 15.87 -21.91
CA SER A 239 -3.26 16.34 -22.71
C SER A 239 -4.24 17.11 -21.82
N LEU A 240 -3.86 18.35 -21.48
CA LEU A 240 -4.56 19.20 -20.50
C LEU A 240 -6.02 19.54 -20.86
N SER A 241 -6.38 19.49 -22.14
CA SER A 241 -7.73 19.74 -22.64
C SER A 241 -8.54 18.47 -22.91
N SER A 242 -7.97 17.28 -22.67
CA SER A 242 -8.66 16.02 -22.91
C SER A 242 -9.55 15.62 -21.74
N THR A 243 -10.62 14.90 -22.07
CA THR A 243 -11.65 14.44 -21.13
C THR A 243 -11.44 12.98 -20.74
N VAL A 244 -12.14 12.54 -19.69
CA VAL A 244 -12.13 11.12 -19.26
C VAL A 244 -12.71 10.24 -20.37
N SER A 245 -13.76 10.70 -21.05
CA SER A 245 -14.34 10.01 -22.21
C SER A 245 -13.29 9.80 -23.30
N HIS A 246 -12.61 10.87 -23.71
CA HIS A 246 -11.59 10.79 -24.75
C HIS A 246 -10.44 9.82 -24.40
N PHE A 247 -10.02 9.78 -23.14
CA PHE A 247 -9.05 8.78 -22.68
C PHE A 247 -9.58 7.34 -22.77
N THR A 248 -10.84 7.14 -22.36
CA THR A 248 -11.49 5.82 -22.37
C THR A 248 -11.64 5.32 -23.80
N ASP A 249 -12.13 6.16 -24.71
CA ASP A 249 -12.28 5.85 -26.13
C ASP A 249 -10.94 5.49 -26.76
N ARG A 250 -9.89 6.26 -26.49
CA ARG A 250 -8.54 5.98 -26.99
C ARG A 250 -7.97 4.68 -26.42
N THR A 251 -8.20 4.40 -25.14
CA THR A 251 -7.72 3.17 -24.50
C THR A 251 -8.43 1.95 -25.09
N MET A 252 -9.76 2.04 -25.27
CA MET A 252 -10.58 1.00 -25.90
C MET A 252 -10.20 0.77 -27.36
N LEU A 253 -9.93 1.84 -28.13
CA LEU A 253 -9.44 1.75 -29.50
C LEU A 253 -8.18 0.87 -29.60
N HIS A 254 -7.25 1.07 -28.66
CA HIS A 254 -6.00 0.30 -28.61
C HIS A 254 -6.22 -1.13 -28.14
N TRP A 255 -6.99 -1.35 -27.06
CA TRP A 255 -7.19 -2.68 -26.48
C TRP A 255 -8.00 -3.63 -27.34
N ASN A 256 -9.05 -3.11 -27.99
CA ASN A 256 -9.88 -3.91 -28.89
C ASN A 256 -9.26 -4.05 -30.28
N ASN A 257 -8.08 -3.46 -30.50
CA ASN A 257 -7.44 -3.38 -31.81
C ASN A 257 -8.41 -2.83 -32.88
N THR A 258 -9.25 -1.87 -32.47
CA THR A 258 -10.32 -1.31 -33.29
C THR A 258 -9.78 -0.68 -34.56
N GLN A 259 -8.54 -0.16 -34.55
CA GLN A 259 -7.91 0.35 -35.76
C GLN A 259 -7.73 -0.73 -36.84
N GLN A 260 -7.33 -1.95 -36.47
CA GLN A 260 -7.22 -3.05 -37.43
C GLN A 260 -8.60 -3.46 -37.95
N PHE A 261 -9.61 -3.51 -37.09
CA PHE A 261 -11.00 -3.77 -37.48
C PHE A 261 -11.49 -2.70 -38.48
N MET A 262 -11.28 -1.42 -38.17
CA MET A 262 -11.63 -0.30 -39.05
C MET A 262 -10.95 -0.42 -40.41
N ASN A 263 -9.63 -0.67 -40.45
CA ASN A 263 -8.88 -0.82 -41.70
C ASN A 263 -9.34 -2.03 -42.53
N THR A 264 -9.90 -3.06 -41.90
CA THR A 264 -10.34 -4.29 -42.59
C THR A 264 -11.76 -4.16 -43.12
N HIS A 265 -12.65 -3.52 -42.36
CA HIS A 265 -14.10 -3.55 -42.60
C HIS A 265 -14.69 -2.21 -43.08
N LEU A 266 -14.05 -1.07 -42.80
CA LEU A 266 -14.53 0.25 -43.23
C LEU A 266 -13.82 0.67 -44.51
N ASN A 267 -14.30 0.17 -45.65
CA ASN A 267 -13.71 0.44 -46.97
C ASN A 267 -14.55 1.38 -47.84
N ILE A 268 -15.67 1.88 -47.30
CA ILE A 268 -16.68 2.62 -48.06
C ILE A 268 -16.92 3.99 -47.38
N PRO A 269 -16.97 5.11 -48.13
CA PRO A 269 -17.17 6.45 -47.56
C PRO A 269 -18.45 6.61 -46.71
N GLN A 270 -19.48 5.84 -47.01
CA GLN A 270 -20.75 5.82 -46.27
C GLN A 270 -20.57 5.35 -44.82
N ASP A 271 -19.68 4.39 -44.56
CA ASP A 271 -19.42 3.88 -43.21
C ASP A 271 -18.70 4.93 -42.36
N GLU A 272 -17.75 5.67 -42.95
CA GLU A 272 -17.12 6.82 -42.29
C GLU A 272 -18.14 7.93 -41.98
N MET A 273 -19.05 8.20 -42.91
CA MET A 273 -20.11 9.20 -42.69
C MET A 273 -21.02 8.80 -41.53
N PHE A 274 -21.41 7.51 -41.46
CA PHE A 274 -22.21 6.98 -40.37
C PHE A 274 -21.47 7.12 -39.02
N LEU A 275 -20.19 6.72 -38.94
CA LEU A 275 -19.41 6.85 -37.71
C LEU A 275 -19.25 8.30 -37.25
N ARG A 276 -19.06 9.24 -38.18
CA ARG A 276 -19.00 10.69 -37.86
C ARG A 276 -20.34 11.24 -37.38
N GLN A 277 -21.46 10.63 -37.76
CA GLN A 277 -22.78 10.99 -37.24
C GLN A 277 -23.00 10.39 -35.85
N GLU A 278 -22.66 9.12 -35.65
CA GLU A 278 -22.76 8.46 -34.34
C GLU A 278 -21.84 9.10 -33.31
N ALA A 279 -20.61 9.48 -33.67
CA ALA A 279 -19.67 10.16 -32.77
C ALA A 279 -20.17 11.55 -32.31
N ARG A 280 -21.01 12.22 -33.12
CA ARG A 280 -21.60 13.51 -32.75
C ARG A 280 -22.76 13.40 -31.76
N ARG A 281 -23.45 12.26 -31.70
CA ARG A 281 -24.59 12.09 -30.76
C ARG A 281 -24.17 12.21 -29.28
N PRO A 282 -23.08 11.59 -28.82
CA PRO A 282 -22.54 11.83 -27.48
C PRO A 282 -22.12 13.28 -27.25
N ASP A 283 -21.48 13.93 -28.22
CA ASP A 283 -21.08 15.35 -28.09
C ASP A 283 -22.29 16.28 -27.92
N GLU A 284 -23.35 16.02 -28.68
CA GLU A 284 -24.63 16.75 -28.62
C GLU A 284 -25.43 16.44 -27.35
N SER A 285 -25.22 15.28 -26.73
CA SER A 285 -25.94 14.85 -25.52
C SER A 285 -25.56 15.65 -24.26
N GLY A 286 -24.44 16.38 -24.28
CA GLY A 286 -23.99 17.20 -23.16
C GLY A 286 -23.55 16.42 -21.91
N ILE A 287 -23.38 15.09 -22.01
CA ILE A 287 -22.97 14.23 -20.89
C ILE A 287 -21.65 14.69 -20.28
N GLU A 288 -20.66 15.05 -21.10
CA GLU A 288 -19.37 15.54 -20.62
C GLU A 288 -19.50 16.88 -19.89
N LYS A 289 -20.37 17.78 -20.37
CA LYS A 289 -20.67 19.05 -19.70
C LYS A 289 -21.28 18.79 -18.32
N LYS A 290 -22.23 17.86 -18.23
CA LYS A 290 -22.84 17.44 -16.95
C LYS A 290 -21.80 16.85 -16.01
N CYS A 291 -20.92 15.98 -16.50
CA CYS A 291 -19.83 15.40 -15.70
C CYS A 291 -18.88 16.49 -15.16
N GLN A 292 -18.56 17.49 -15.99
CA GLN A 292 -17.73 18.62 -15.60
C GLN A 292 -18.40 19.50 -14.53
N GLU A 293 -19.72 19.71 -14.63
CA GLU A 293 -20.52 20.42 -13.62
C GLU A 293 -20.53 19.67 -12.28
N GLU A 294 -20.72 18.35 -12.30
CA GLU A 294 -20.66 17.49 -11.11
C GLU A 294 -19.28 17.50 -10.44
N LEU A 295 -18.20 17.41 -11.24
CA LEU A 295 -16.82 17.52 -10.74
C LEU A 295 -16.56 18.89 -10.10
N ASN A 296 -17.08 19.96 -10.69
CA ASN A 296 -16.93 21.30 -10.14
C ASN A 296 -17.74 21.48 -8.85
N ALA A 297 -18.96 20.95 -8.78
CA ALA A 297 -19.78 20.94 -7.58
C ALA A 297 -19.08 20.18 -6.43
N HIS A 298 -18.51 19.00 -6.72
CA HIS A 298 -17.76 18.24 -5.73
C HIS A 298 -16.51 18.99 -5.25
N LYS A 299 -15.74 19.59 -6.16
CA LYS A 299 -14.59 20.44 -5.78
C LYS A 299 -15.01 21.59 -4.88
N GLN A 300 -16.14 22.23 -5.18
CA GLN A 300 -16.70 23.31 -4.38
C GLN A 300 -17.07 22.81 -2.97
N MET A 301 -17.75 21.67 -2.85
CA MET A 301 -18.05 21.04 -1.56
C MET A 301 -16.79 20.75 -0.73
N VAL A 302 -15.73 20.23 -1.36
CA VAL A 302 -14.45 19.96 -0.69
C VAL A 302 -13.79 21.25 -0.21
N VAL A 303 -13.82 22.31 -1.01
CA VAL A 303 -13.28 23.62 -0.64
C VAL A 303 -14.05 24.19 0.55
N ASP A 304 -15.38 24.12 0.53
CA ASP A 304 -16.22 24.66 1.60
C ASP A 304 -16.07 23.85 2.89
N GLY A 305 -15.90 22.52 2.80
CA GLY A 305 -15.54 21.68 3.94
C GLY A 305 -14.19 22.09 4.56
N LYS A 306 -13.17 22.34 3.74
CA LYS A 306 -11.87 22.83 4.21
C LYS A 306 -11.95 24.21 4.87
N ARG A 307 -12.75 25.12 4.31
CA ARG A 307 -13.01 26.45 4.89
C ARG A 307 -13.67 26.35 6.25
N LYS A 308 -14.73 25.54 6.38
CA LYS A 308 -15.40 25.28 7.66
C LYS A 308 -14.48 24.67 8.70
N CYS A 309 -13.64 23.69 8.34
CA CYS A 309 -12.64 23.14 9.25
C CYS A 309 -11.65 24.20 9.73
N LYS A 310 -11.18 25.07 8.82
CA LYS A 310 -10.26 26.16 9.18
C LYS A 310 -10.93 27.19 10.10
N GLU A 311 -12.18 27.55 9.84
CA GLU A 311 -12.99 28.42 10.70
C GLU A 311 -13.20 27.80 12.09
N TRP A 312 -13.52 26.51 12.15
CA TRP A 312 -13.63 25.77 13.41
C TRP A 312 -12.31 25.77 14.20
N PHE A 313 -11.19 25.47 13.54
CA PHE A 313 -9.86 25.53 14.17
C PHE A 313 -9.54 26.93 14.68
N THR A 314 -9.92 27.96 13.92
CA THR A 314 -9.70 29.37 14.31
C THR A 314 -10.57 29.71 15.52
N TYR A 315 -11.87 29.39 15.50
CA TYR A 315 -12.81 29.63 16.58
C TYR A 315 -12.42 28.89 17.88
N PHE A 316 -11.98 27.64 17.78
CA PHE A 316 -11.50 26.86 18.92
C PHE A 316 -10.21 27.42 19.51
N SER A 317 -9.30 27.91 18.66
CA SER A 317 -8.06 28.58 19.09
C SER A 317 -8.34 29.91 19.81
N TYR A 318 -9.32 30.69 19.32
CA TYR A 318 -9.76 31.93 19.98
C TYR A 318 -10.48 31.66 21.30
N SER A 319 -11.30 30.60 21.40
CA SER A 319 -12.00 30.21 22.62
C SER A 319 -11.05 29.69 23.71
N LEU A 320 -9.99 28.95 23.35
CA LEU A 320 -8.94 28.54 24.27
C LEU A 320 -8.10 29.73 24.76
N ALA A 321 -7.81 30.70 23.88
CA ALA A 321 -7.07 31.90 24.25
C ALA A 321 -7.86 32.80 25.22
N THR A 322 -9.19 32.95 25.03
CA THR A 322 -10.04 33.72 25.94
C THR A 322 -10.28 33.01 27.27
N SER A 323 -10.41 31.67 27.28
CA SER A 323 -10.51 30.89 28.52
C SER A 323 -9.23 31.00 29.38
N HIS A 324 -8.05 31.06 28.75
CA HIS A 324 -6.79 31.25 29.48
C HIS A 324 -6.66 32.65 30.09
N MET A 325 -7.16 33.70 29.39
CA MET A 325 -7.21 35.07 29.92
C MET A 325 -8.12 35.20 31.14
N TYR A 326 -9.25 34.50 31.20
CA TYR A 326 -10.14 34.51 32.37
C TYR A 326 -9.59 33.72 33.57
N SER A 327 -8.71 32.74 33.35
CA SER A 327 -8.05 31.99 34.42
C SER A 327 -6.88 32.73 35.10
N GLN A 328 -6.47 33.89 34.57
CA GLN A 328 -5.43 34.75 35.16
C GLN A 328 -5.99 36.01 35.84
N ILE A 329 -7.32 36.18 35.87
CA ILE A 329 -8.02 37.34 36.47
C ILE A 329 -8.86 36.96 37.72
N ILE A 330 -8.83 35.68 38.12
CA ILE A 330 -9.34 35.21 39.43
C ILE A 330 -8.14 34.71 40.22
#